data_AF-A0A0P7WYI3-F1
#
_entry.id   AF-A0A0P7WYI3-F1
#
_cell.length_a   1.000
_cell.length_b   1.000
_cell.length_c   1.000
_cell.angle_alpha   90.00
_cell.angle_beta   90.00
_cell.angle_gamma   90.00
#
_symmetry.space_group_name_H-M   'P 1'
#
loop_
_entity.id
_entity.type
_entity.pdbx_description
1 polymer ?
#
loop_
_entity_poly.entity_id
_entity_poly.type
_entity_poly.pdbx_seq_one_letter_code
_entity_poly.pdbx_strand_id
1 'polypeptide(L)'
;RRALLQLYCSPREDVEVRIAAYQQIMRCPDRDVLRRVRATLKNESSSQVGSYVWSHLTQIQKTDDPLKQTLMEMLPDDIISKDFEGETWKYSSYMDTTMDTDMLADGIAAMGYGFGSANMEGALVFAPSSIVPRSAMVNLTAHILGRAFNLLEIDLRVENADPLLRKLFGHHEAAPSHDDSGPQTPVDPVMREKRSSEGTVEFNDDGPPGQGEKGGCQARSSHLRQAGAMFTGHQPVDHGLRCGIGVKVFGSELVFITCDDVAAQGRQLSLSLAGMAVRLLKGQDVQFHRQAVLATEELILPSLSGWPIKVAVNMSASLSIRIKGSAVLKSWSHFSVSGYVKPSAYVGVSARMGLEGPCGRAGVEWLLGLRSSTSLDGGVQLQRGQDLKVSLNTPEDSLDIVHF
;
A
#
# COMPACT_ATOMS: atom_id res chain seq x y z
N ARG A 1 24.03 3.01 -9.41
CA ARG A 1 24.52 2.98 -8.00
C ARG A 1 25.02 4.33 -7.47
N ARG A 2 26.05 4.97 -8.05
CA ARG A 2 26.51 6.33 -7.63
C ARG A 2 25.39 7.37 -7.58
N ALA A 3 24.51 7.32 -8.57
CA ALA A 3 23.34 8.18 -8.63
C ALA A 3 22.42 8.03 -7.40
N LEU A 4 22.05 6.78 -7.06
CA LEU A 4 21.19 6.48 -5.91
C LEU A 4 21.84 6.91 -4.59
N LEU A 5 23.15 6.71 -4.43
CA LEU A 5 23.89 7.23 -3.27
C LEU A 5 23.81 8.75 -3.16
N GLN A 6 23.87 9.47 -4.28
CA GLN A 6 23.72 10.94 -4.28
C GLN A 6 22.30 11.36 -3.85
N LEU A 7 21.27 10.67 -4.32
CA LEU A 7 19.88 10.93 -3.91
C LEU A 7 19.70 10.70 -2.41
N TYR A 8 20.12 9.54 -1.91
CA TYR A 8 20.02 9.18 -0.50
C TYR A 8 20.74 10.19 0.43
N CYS A 9 21.97 10.56 0.09
CA CYS A 9 22.78 11.49 0.87
C CYS A 9 22.33 12.97 0.76
N SER A 10 21.41 13.31 -0.13
CA SER A 10 20.98 14.71 -0.33
C SER A 10 19.84 15.07 0.64
N PRO A 11 20.07 15.93 1.66
CA PRO A 11 19.03 16.27 2.63
C PRO A 11 17.90 17.13 2.05
N ARG A 12 18.11 17.70 0.85
CA ARG A 12 17.11 18.53 0.14
C ARG A 12 16.16 17.71 -0.74
N GLU A 13 16.44 16.43 -0.92
CA GLU A 13 15.63 15.54 -1.77
C GLU A 13 14.39 15.06 -1.00
N ASP A 14 13.31 14.74 -1.72
CA ASP A 14 12.07 14.24 -1.10
C ASP A 14 12.34 12.94 -0.33
N VAL A 15 11.71 12.80 0.84
CA VAL A 15 11.94 11.67 1.75
C VAL A 15 11.65 10.31 1.11
N GLU A 16 10.63 10.23 0.25
CA GLU A 16 10.24 9.02 -0.45
C GLU A 16 11.32 8.60 -1.45
N VAL A 17 11.88 9.57 -2.20
CA VAL A 17 13.00 9.33 -3.12
C VAL A 17 14.24 8.89 -2.38
N ARG A 18 14.55 9.52 -1.24
CA ARG A 18 15.73 9.18 -0.44
C ARG A 18 15.61 7.77 0.12
N ILE A 19 14.44 7.38 0.63
CA ILE A 19 14.16 6.04 1.14
C ILE A 19 14.19 5.01 0.00
N ALA A 20 13.56 5.29 -1.14
CA ALA A 20 13.61 4.42 -2.32
C ALA A 20 15.05 4.23 -2.81
N ALA A 21 15.83 5.31 -2.87
CA ALA A 21 17.24 5.23 -3.24
C ALA A 21 18.05 4.38 -2.25
N TYR A 22 17.77 4.52 -0.94
CA TYR A 22 18.35 3.70 0.12
C TYR A 22 18.01 2.21 -0.03
N GLN A 23 16.74 1.87 -0.22
CA GLN A 23 16.30 0.49 -0.45
C GLN A 23 17.07 -0.14 -1.62
N GLN A 24 17.20 0.57 -2.75
CA GLN A 24 17.89 0.05 -3.93
C GLN A 24 19.40 -0.14 -3.74
N ILE A 25 20.09 0.76 -3.01
CA ILE A 25 21.53 0.60 -2.75
C ILE A 25 21.82 -0.52 -1.74
N MET A 26 20.87 -0.81 -0.85
CA MET A 26 20.99 -1.83 0.20
C MET A 26 20.63 -3.25 -0.25
N ARG A 27 20.08 -3.45 -1.46
CA ARG A 27 19.87 -4.80 -2.02
C ARG A 27 21.16 -5.62 -2.16
N CYS A 28 22.27 -4.94 -2.47
CA CYS A 28 23.59 -5.56 -2.54
C CYS A 28 24.64 -4.47 -2.25
N PRO A 29 24.90 -4.12 -0.97
CA PRO A 29 25.81 -3.06 -0.59
C PRO A 29 27.26 -3.56 -0.56
N ASP A 30 28.21 -2.65 -0.79
CA ASP A 30 29.64 -2.88 -0.58
C ASP A 30 30.11 -2.05 0.62
N ARG A 31 31.37 -2.21 1.04
CA ARG A 31 31.93 -1.49 2.18
C ARG A 31 31.89 0.04 1.99
N ASP A 32 31.97 0.53 0.75
CA ASP A 32 31.87 1.96 0.47
C ASP A 32 30.45 2.50 0.64
N VAL A 33 29.44 1.74 0.21
CA VAL A 33 28.02 2.02 0.45
C VAL A 33 27.74 2.06 1.95
N LEU A 34 28.15 1.02 2.70
CA LEU A 34 27.91 0.95 4.14
C LEU A 34 28.56 2.12 4.89
N ARG A 35 29.79 2.52 4.50
CA ARG A 35 30.46 3.70 5.06
C ARG A 35 29.66 4.99 4.82
N ARG A 36 29.10 5.16 3.62
CA ARG A 36 28.25 6.31 3.26
C ARG A 36 26.91 6.29 3.98
N VAL A 37 26.30 5.11 4.14
CA VAL A 37 25.06 4.92 4.92
C VAL A 37 25.28 5.32 6.36
N ARG A 38 26.33 4.80 7.02
CA ARG A 38 26.71 5.19 8.39
C ARG A 38 26.87 6.70 8.54
N ALA A 39 27.65 7.32 7.65
CA ALA A 39 27.92 8.77 7.70
C ALA A 39 26.67 9.62 7.47
N THR A 40 25.76 9.15 6.60
CA THR A 40 24.49 9.83 6.32
C THR A 40 23.54 9.70 7.51
N LEU A 41 23.36 8.50 8.05
CA LEU A 41 22.50 8.25 9.20
C LEU A 41 22.93 9.05 10.44
N LYS A 42 24.24 9.12 10.71
CA LYS A 42 24.79 9.90 11.83
C LYS A 42 24.41 11.38 11.79
N ASN A 43 24.35 11.95 10.59
CA ASN A 43 24.04 13.36 10.35
C ASN A 43 22.62 13.58 9.82
N GLU A 44 21.75 12.56 9.89
CA GLU A 44 20.40 12.64 9.34
C GLU A 44 19.52 13.55 10.20
N SER A 45 18.84 14.50 9.55
CA SER A 45 17.94 15.46 10.18
C SER A 45 16.47 15.11 9.99
N SER A 46 16.11 14.32 8.97
CA SER A 46 14.74 13.88 8.75
C SER A 46 14.42 12.69 9.65
N SER A 47 13.45 12.83 10.54
CA SER A 47 12.95 11.70 11.34
C SER A 47 12.44 10.56 10.45
N GLN A 48 11.81 10.88 9.31
CA GLN A 48 11.26 9.85 8.42
C GLN A 48 12.37 8.99 7.78
N VAL A 49 13.39 9.62 7.20
CA VAL A 49 14.50 8.88 6.58
C VAL A 49 15.32 8.16 7.65
N GLY A 50 15.58 8.83 8.78
CA GLY A 50 16.32 8.27 9.90
C GLY A 50 15.66 7.03 10.49
N SER A 51 14.37 7.10 10.84
CA SER A 51 13.60 5.97 11.37
C SER A 51 13.53 4.80 10.40
N TYR A 52 13.35 5.04 9.09
CA TYR A 52 13.35 3.97 8.09
C TYR A 52 14.70 3.26 8.03
N VAL A 53 15.79 4.03 7.91
CA VAL A 53 17.14 3.48 7.79
C VAL A 53 17.54 2.76 9.08
N TRP A 54 17.27 3.36 10.24
CA TRP A 54 17.54 2.79 11.55
C TRP A 54 16.78 1.48 11.77
N SER A 55 15.47 1.45 11.49
CA SER A 55 14.68 0.22 11.61
C SER A 55 15.16 -0.86 10.64
N HIS A 56 15.43 -0.53 9.37
CA HIS A 56 15.96 -1.49 8.40
C HIS A 56 17.28 -2.11 8.84
N LEU A 57 18.25 -1.30 9.29
CA LEU A 57 19.54 -1.80 9.77
C LEU A 57 19.39 -2.64 11.04
N THR A 58 18.51 -2.23 11.96
CA THR A 58 18.20 -2.99 13.18
C THR A 58 17.60 -4.35 12.85
N GLN A 59 16.73 -4.42 11.84
CA GLN A 59 16.15 -5.69 11.40
C GLN A 59 17.18 -6.58 10.69
N ILE A 60 18.05 -6.02 9.84
CA ILE A 60 19.15 -6.80 9.26
C ILE A 60 20.07 -7.39 10.35
N GLN A 61 20.33 -6.66 11.43
CA GLN A 61 21.14 -7.16 12.55
C GLN A 61 20.49 -8.31 13.34
N LYS A 62 19.19 -8.54 13.15
CA LYS A 62 18.39 -9.52 13.90
C LYS A 62 17.72 -10.56 12.99
N THR A 63 17.97 -10.50 11.69
CA THR A 63 17.25 -11.34 10.72
C THR A 63 17.81 -12.75 10.71
N ASP A 64 16.91 -13.74 10.71
CA ASP A 64 17.26 -15.15 10.51
C ASP A 64 17.13 -15.57 9.04
N ASP A 65 16.83 -14.62 8.12
CA ASP A 65 16.73 -14.90 6.68
C ASP A 65 18.10 -15.36 6.11
N PRO A 66 18.20 -16.58 5.54
CA PRO A 66 19.41 -17.07 4.89
C PRO A 66 19.97 -16.14 3.80
N LEU A 67 19.12 -15.39 3.08
CA LEU A 67 19.56 -14.45 2.03
C LEU A 67 20.26 -13.21 2.61
N LYS A 68 19.99 -12.86 3.87
CA LYS A 68 20.49 -11.64 4.51
C LYS A 68 21.64 -11.90 5.47
N GLN A 69 21.97 -13.16 5.79
CA GLN A 69 23.07 -13.53 6.69
C GLN A 69 24.41 -12.89 6.30
N THR A 70 24.80 -12.98 5.02
CA THR A 70 26.04 -12.36 4.55
C THR A 70 26.01 -10.83 4.70
N LEU A 71 24.85 -10.21 4.50
CA LEU A 71 24.71 -8.77 4.69
C LEU A 71 24.85 -8.39 6.17
N MET A 72 24.20 -9.14 7.07
CA MET A 72 24.30 -8.98 8.51
C MET A 72 25.76 -9.01 8.98
N GLU A 73 26.54 -10.02 8.56
CA GLU A 73 27.98 -10.14 8.90
C GLU A 73 28.85 -9.02 8.31
N MET A 74 28.41 -8.39 7.22
CA MET A 74 29.12 -7.26 6.61
C MET A 74 28.82 -5.91 7.28
N LEU A 75 27.78 -5.81 8.11
CA LEU A 75 27.48 -4.56 8.81
C LEU A 75 28.57 -4.27 9.85
N PRO A 76 29.17 -3.05 9.86
CA PRO A 76 30.08 -2.68 10.93
C PRO A 76 29.31 -2.50 12.25
N ASP A 77 29.94 -2.81 13.39
CA ASP A 77 29.30 -2.71 14.72
C ASP A 77 28.78 -1.29 15.01
N ASP A 78 29.43 -0.27 14.45
CA ASP A 78 29.08 1.13 14.59
C ASP A 78 28.17 1.68 13.47
N ILE A 79 27.51 0.79 12.69
CA ILE A 79 26.64 1.19 11.57
C ILE A 79 25.48 2.07 12.03
N ILE A 80 24.94 1.80 13.23
CA ILE A 80 23.93 2.61 13.91
C ILE A 80 24.66 3.38 15.03
N SER A 81 24.87 4.68 14.80
CA SER A 81 25.51 5.57 15.79
C SER A 81 24.56 6.60 16.40
N LYS A 82 23.30 6.60 15.97
CA LYS A 82 22.24 7.54 16.36
C LYS A 82 20.91 6.80 16.31
N ASP A 83 20.16 6.87 17.39
CA ASP A 83 18.83 6.28 17.48
C ASP A 83 17.76 7.21 16.90
N PHE A 84 16.68 6.59 16.42
CA PHE A 84 15.50 7.27 15.88
C PHE A 84 14.23 6.69 16.50
N GLU A 85 13.15 7.47 16.43
CA GLU A 85 11.83 7.06 16.89
C GLU A 85 11.28 5.89 16.04
N GLY A 86 10.71 4.88 16.71
CA GLY A 86 10.33 3.60 16.12
C GLY A 86 8.82 3.39 15.97
N GLU A 87 7.99 4.40 16.24
CA GLU A 87 6.54 4.28 16.15
C GLU A 87 6.09 4.09 14.70
N THR A 88 5.77 2.84 14.35
CA THR A 88 5.42 2.41 12.98
C THR A 88 4.20 3.11 12.38
N TRP A 89 3.35 3.70 13.22
CA TRP A 89 2.16 4.46 12.80
C TRP A 89 2.44 5.94 12.50
N LYS A 90 3.61 6.45 12.91
CA LYS A 90 3.99 7.87 12.77
C LYS A 90 5.21 8.05 11.87
N TYR A 91 6.12 7.08 11.89
CA TYR A 91 7.37 7.14 11.16
C TYR A 91 7.50 6.00 10.17
N SER A 92 8.23 6.30 9.10
CA SER A 92 8.66 5.34 8.11
C SER A 92 9.43 4.22 8.79
N SER A 93 9.08 2.98 8.48
CA SER A 93 9.61 1.81 9.17
C SER A 93 9.74 0.63 8.22
N TYR A 94 10.66 -0.27 8.58
CA TYR A 94 10.86 -1.53 7.91
C TYR A 94 10.77 -2.69 8.91
N MET A 95 10.15 -3.78 8.48
CA MET A 95 9.95 -4.99 9.25
C MET A 95 10.50 -6.17 8.46
N ASP A 96 11.20 -7.05 9.17
CA ASP A 96 11.72 -8.31 8.64
C ASP A 96 11.36 -9.40 9.63
N THR A 97 10.74 -10.48 9.17
CA THR A 97 10.37 -11.58 10.04
C THR A 97 10.54 -12.89 9.29
N THR A 98 11.50 -13.69 9.74
CA THR A 98 11.68 -15.06 9.30
C THR A 98 10.93 -15.98 10.23
N MET A 99 10.08 -16.83 9.66
CA MET A 99 9.39 -17.90 10.34
C MET A 99 10.01 -19.22 9.91
N ASP A 100 10.63 -19.90 10.88
CA ASP A 100 11.03 -21.29 10.69
C ASP A 100 9.80 -22.19 10.75
N THR A 101 9.78 -23.23 9.91
CA THR A 101 8.64 -24.15 9.82
C THR A 101 8.36 -24.93 11.09
N ASP A 102 9.29 -24.97 12.04
CA ASP A 102 9.10 -25.59 13.34
C ASP A 102 8.04 -24.88 14.20
N MET A 103 7.73 -23.60 13.93
CA MET A 103 6.65 -22.88 14.61
C MET A 103 5.29 -23.03 13.89
N LEU A 104 5.31 -23.44 12.63
CA LEU A 104 4.16 -23.85 11.83
C LEU A 104 3.87 -25.37 11.97
N ALA A 105 4.56 -26.02 12.91
CA ALA A 105 4.75 -27.48 12.95
C ALA A 105 3.52 -28.28 13.36
N ASP A 106 2.57 -27.73 14.12
CA ASP A 106 1.45 -28.57 14.57
C ASP A 106 0.47 -28.95 13.46
N GLY A 107 0.44 -28.20 12.34
CA GLY A 107 -0.42 -28.51 11.19
C GLY A 107 0.33 -29.00 9.95
N ILE A 108 1.51 -28.43 9.66
CA ILE A 108 2.16 -28.60 8.34
C ILE A 108 3.32 -29.62 8.38
N ALA A 109 3.89 -29.92 9.55
CA ALA A 109 4.90 -30.98 9.67
C ALA A 109 4.37 -32.38 9.33
N ALA A 110 3.05 -32.60 9.41
CA ALA A 110 2.39 -33.86 9.02
C ALA A 110 2.51 -34.18 7.51
N MET A 111 2.89 -33.20 6.69
CA MET A 111 2.85 -33.31 5.23
C MET A 111 4.19 -33.70 4.57
N GLY A 112 5.28 -33.87 5.34
CA GLY A 112 6.55 -34.43 4.85
C GLY A 112 7.31 -33.60 3.79
N TYR A 113 6.80 -32.43 3.40
CA TYR A 113 7.44 -31.48 2.49
C TYR A 113 7.76 -30.19 3.25
N GLY A 114 8.99 -30.09 3.77
CA GLY A 114 9.46 -28.89 4.44
C GLY A 114 9.75 -27.77 3.44
N PHE A 115 8.94 -26.71 3.45
CA PHE A 115 9.49 -25.39 3.21
C PHE A 115 10.53 -25.19 4.35
N GLY A 116 11.76 -24.77 4.06
CA GLY A 116 12.78 -24.68 5.13
C GLY A 116 12.47 -23.53 6.08
N SER A 117 12.15 -22.36 5.52
CA SER A 117 11.72 -21.17 6.23
C SER A 117 10.95 -20.26 5.28
N ALA A 118 10.13 -19.37 5.84
CA ALA A 118 9.45 -18.32 5.10
C ALA A 118 9.85 -16.95 5.68
N ASN A 119 10.19 -16.00 4.82
CA ASN A 119 10.50 -14.64 5.20
C ASN A 119 9.40 -13.70 4.75
N MET A 120 8.96 -12.81 5.65
CA MET A 120 8.02 -11.75 5.38
C MET A 120 8.68 -10.40 5.64
N GLU A 121 8.75 -9.58 4.60
CA GLU A 121 9.25 -8.21 4.67
C GLU A 121 8.08 -7.23 4.58
N GLY A 122 8.16 -6.13 5.34
CA GLY A 122 7.20 -5.03 5.27
C GLY A 122 7.93 -3.70 5.25
N ALA A 123 7.46 -2.77 4.41
CA ALA A 123 7.99 -1.41 4.36
C ALA A 123 6.86 -0.39 4.38
N LEU A 124 6.95 0.60 5.27
CA LEU A 124 6.04 1.73 5.37
C LEU A 124 6.83 3.03 5.18
N VAL A 125 6.37 3.88 4.28
CA VAL A 125 7.02 5.16 3.98
C VAL A 125 6.04 6.30 4.22
N PHE A 126 6.36 7.13 5.20
CA PHE A 126 5.63 8.33 5.56
C PHE A 126 6.37 9.57 5.06
N ALA A 127 5.58 10.60 4.71
CA ALA A 127 6.12 11.90 4.38
C ALA A 127 5.64 12.95 5.39
N PRO A 128 6.45 13.96 5.74
CA PRO A 128 6.04 15.03 6.65
C PRO A 128 4.80 15.80 6.19
N SER A 129 4.48 15.73 4.89
CA SER A 129 3.32 16.39 4.28
C SER A 129 2.01 15.61 4.40
N SER A 130 2.01 14.39 4.94
CA SER A 130 0.85 13.50 4.97
C SER A 130 0.75 12.72 6.28
N ILE A 131 -0.47 12.54 6.79
CA ILE A 131 -0.73 11.71 7.98
C ILE A 131 -0.78 10.22 7.62
N VAL A 132 -1.15 9.90 6.38
CA VAL A 132 -1.13 8.52 5.87
C VAL A 132 0.21 8.20 5.20
N PRO A 133 0.63 6.92 5.23
CA PRO A 133 1.83 6.50 4.51
C PRO A 133 1.64 6.75 3.02
N ARG A 134 2.68 7.30 2.37
CA ARG A 134 2.71 7.47 0.91
C ARG A 134 2.84 6.15 0.19
N SER A 135 3.57 5.21 0.76
CA SER A 135 3.66 3.85 0.24
C SER A 135 3.73 2.80 1.34
N ALA A 136 3.17 1.63 1.06
CA ALA A 136 3.27 0.43 1.86
C ALA A 136 3.62 -0.74 0.95
N MET A 137 4.54 -1.60 1.36
CA MET A 137 4.94 -2.80 0.63
C MET A 137 4.97 -3.98 1.58
N VAL A 138 4.52 -5.14 1.11
CA VAL A 138 4.67 -6.44 1.77
C VAL A 138 5.24 -7.43 0.77
N ASN A 139 6.31 -8.13 1.14
CA ASN A 139 6.97 -9.15 0.32
C ASN A 139 7.05 -10.47 1.10
N LEU A 140 6.64 -11.56 0.47
CA LEU A 140 6.72 -12.92 1.00
C LEU A 140 7.70 -13.74 0.16
N THR A 141 8.70 -14.33 0.82
CA THR A 141 9.70 -15.19 0.22
C THR A 141 9.75 -16.54 0.94
N ALA A 142 9.82 -17.65 0.21
CA ALA A 142 9.96 -18.99 0.77
C ALA A 142 11.28 -19.63 0.37
N HIS A 143 11.93 -20.31 1.31
CA HIS A 143 13.16 -21.05 1.08
C HIS A 143 12.84 -22.54 0.89
N ILE A 144 13.03 -23.04 -0.31
CA ILE A 144 12.72 -24.41 -0.71
C ILE A 144 13.99 -25.04 -1.30
N LEU A 145 14.44 -26.16 -0.74
CA LEU A 145 15.62 -26.90 -1.22
C LEU A 145 16.88 -26.03 -1.38
N GLY A 146 17.11 -25.12 -0.42
CA GLY A 146 18.27 -24.21 -0.43
C GLY A 146 18.19 -23.07 -1.44
N ARG A 147 17.02 -22.84 -2.06
CA ARG A 147 16.77 -21.71 -2.97
C ARG A 147 15.65 -20.83 -2.42
N ALA A 148 15.78 -19.52 -2.60
CA ALA A 148 14.74 -18.57 -2.24
C ALA A 148 13.82 -18.29 -3.43
N PHE A 149 12.53 -18.30 -3.19
CA PHE A 149 11.49 -17.98 -4.16
C PHE A 149 10.62 -16.86 -3.58
N ASN A 150 10.63 -15.69 -4.23
CA ASN A 150 9.65 -14.65 -3.96
C ASN A 150 8.28 -15.21 -4.35
N LEU A 151 7.34 -15.33 -3.42
CA LEU A 151 6.01 -15.88 -3.71
C LEU A 151 5.04 -14.77 -4.10
N LEU A 152 5.08 -13.66 -3.37
CA LEU A 152 4.12 -12.58 -3.49
C LEU A 152 4.74 -11.25 -3.05
N GLU A 153 4.51 -10.19 -3.79
CA GLU A 153 4.79 -8.80 -3.38
C GLU A 153 3.54 -7.96 -3.64
N ILE A 154 3.10 -7.20 -2.64
CA ILE A 154 1.97 -6.27 -2.75
C ILE A 154 2.49 -4.87 -2.43
N ASP A 155 2.32 -3.95 -3.36
CA ASP A 155 2.72 -2.56 -3.26
C ASP A 155 1.48 -1.66 -3.29
N LEU A 156 1.38 -0.74 -2.34
CA LEU A 156 0.34 0.28 -2.27
C LEU A 156 1.01 1.65 -2.29
N ARG A 157 0.55 2.56 -3.15
CA ARG A 157 0.96 3.97 -3.16
C ARG A 157 -0.25 4.88 -3.12
N VAL A 158 -0.18 5.93 -2.31
CA VAL A 158 -1.24 6.92 -2.14
C VAL A 158 -0.63 8.31 -2.01
N GLU A 159 -1.15 9.27 -2.77
CA GLU A 159 -0.79 10.68 -2.68
C GLU A 159 -2.05 11.54 -2.62
N ASN A 160 -1.95 12.69 -1.95
CA ASN A 160 -3.02 13.66 -1.81
C ASN A 160 -4.33 13.08 -1.21
N ALA A 161 -4.20 12.20 -0.22
CA ALA A 161 -5.36 11.60 0.45
C ALA A 161 -6.02 12.52 1.49
N ASP A 162 -5.35 13.61 1.89
CA ASP A 162 -5.78 14.50 2.97
C ASP A 162 -7.22 15.05 2.80
N PRO A 163 -7.66 15.48 1.60
CA PRO A 163 -9.03 15.94 1.40
C PRO A 163 -10.08 14.84 1.61
N LEU A 164 -9.76 13.58 1.27
CA LEU A 164 -10.64 12.44 1.46
C LEU A 164 -10.70 12.04 2.94
N LEU A 165 -9.58 12.06 3.64
CA LEU A 165 -9.52 11.82 5.08
C LEU A 165 -10.29 12.88 5.86
N ARG A 166 -10.18 14.16 5.48
CA ARG A 166 -11.00 15.24 6.09
C ARG A 166 -12.49 15.05 5.85
N LYS A 167 -12.90 14.49 4.71
CA LYS A 167 -14.32 14.17 4.45
C LYS A 167 -14.82 12.97 5.26
N LEU A 168 -13.97 11.97 5.50
CA LEU A 168 -14.34 10.76 6.23
C LEU A 168 -14.25 10.92 7.75
N PHE A 169 -13.26 11.70 8.23
CA PHE A 169 -12.92 11.82 9.65
C PHE A 169 -13.02 13.25 10.19
N GLY A 170 -13.26 14.25 9.34
CA GLY A 170 -13.57 15.60 9.78
C GLY A 170 -14.92 15.59 10.47
N HIS A 171 -14.94 15.94 11.75
CA HIS A 171 -16.18 16.26 12.44
C HIS A 171 -16.85 17.39 11.65
N HIS A 172 -18.16 17.25 11.42
CA HIS A 172 -19.02 18.35 10.98
C HIS A 172 -18.96 19.41 12.08
N GLU A 173 -18.00 20.35 12.01
CA GLU A 173 -18.11 21.59 12.77
C GLU A 173 -19.34 22.31 12.23
N ALA A 174 -20.38 22.36 13.06
CA ALA A 174 -21.59 23.12 12.78
C ALA A 174 -21.18 24.57 12.47
N ALA A 175 -21.62 25.06 11.32
CA ALA A 175 -21.40 26.43 10.90
C ALA A 175 -21.80 27.39 12.04
N PRO A 176 -21.00 28.40 12.39
CA PRO A 176 -21.42 29.40 13.35
C PRO A 176 -22.60 30.16 12.76
N SER A 177 -23.72 30.13 13.47
CA SER A 177 -24.90 30.94 13.18
C SER A 177 -24.50 32.41 13.19
N HIS A 178 -24.74 33.07 12.06
CA HIS A 178 -24.79 34.53 11.96
C HIS A 178 -25.86 35.02 12.94
N ASP A 179 -25.44 35.66 14.03
CA ASP A 179 -26.27 36.61 14.75
C ASP A 179 -25.48 37.91 14.91
N ASP A 180 -26.04 38.94 14.28
CA ASP A 180 -25.51 40.29 14.15
C ASP A 180 -26.25 41.18 15.15
N SER A 181 -25.58 41.68 16.20
CA SER A 181 -26.04 42.84 16.98
C SER A 181 -25.02 43.35 18.03
N GLY A 182 -24.08 44.20 17.57
CA GLY A 182 -23.49 45.41 18.21
C GLY A 182 -22.82 45.38 19.60
N PRO A 183 -22.25 46.51 20.10
CA PRO A 183 -21.86 47.77 19.44
C PRO A 183 -20.35 48.09 19.55
N GLN A 184 -19.88 48.94 18.63
CA GLN A 184 -18.51 49.46 18.53
C GLN A 184 -18.22 50.49 19.64
N THR A 185 -17.07 50.36 20.31
CA THR A 185 -16.42 51.44 21.06
C THR A 185 -14.99 51.68 20.52
N PRO A 186 -14.61 52.93 20.22
CA PRO A 186 -13.29 53.29 19.68
C PRO A 186 -12.28 53.68 20.78
N VAL A 187 -11.06 54.08 20.36
CA VAL A 187 -9.93 54.73 21.10
C VAL A 187 -8.86 53.73 21.61
N ASP A 188 -7.54 53.81 21.37
CA ASP A 188 -6.62 54.65 20.56
C ASP A 188 -5.28 53.89 20.31
N PRO A 189 -4.41 54.34 19.38
CA PRO A 189 -3.19 53.65 18.94
C PRO A 189 -1.92 54.18 19.64
N VAL A 190 -1.00 53.30 20.08
CA VAL A 190 0.35 53.72 20.50
C VAL A 190 1.45 52.74 20.05
N MET A 191 2.35 53.30 19.23
CA MET A 191 3.76 53.01 18.95
C MET A 191 4.23 51.63 18.43
N ARG A 192 4.23 51.59 17.09
CA ARG A 192 5.34 51.22 16.19
C ARG A 192 6.75 51.49 16.77
N GLU A 193 7.58 50.46 16.83
CA GLU A 193 9.04 50.60 16.68
C GLU A 193 9.49 49.86 15.40
N LYS A 194 9.68 50.63 14.33
CA LYS A 194 10.43 50.22 13.15
C LYS A 194 11.90 50.55 13.42
N ARG A 195 12.78 49.56 13.33
CA ARG A 195 14.12 49.79 12.80
C ARG A 195 14.32 48.96 11.54
N SER A 196 14.07 49.64 10.43
CA SER A 196 14.68 49.35 9.14
C SER A 196 16.16 49.73 9.20
N SER A 197 17.03 48.82 8.79
CA SER A 197 18.28 49.20 8.11
C SER A 197 18.70 48.04 7.23
N GLU A 198 18.62 48.32 5.93
CA GLU A 198 19.26 47.60 4.84
C GLU A 198 20.73 47.32 5.12
N GLY A 199 21.21 46.19 4.61
CA GLY A 199 22.60 45.78 4.69
C GLY A 199 22.79 44.50 3.89
N THR A 200 22.82 44.63 2.57
CA THR A 200 23.34 43.61 1.65
C THR A 200 24.77 43.29 2.05
N VAL A 201 25.04 42.09 2.54
CA VAL A 201 26.40 41.57 2.70
C VAL A 201 26.49 40.29 1.89
N GLU A 202 26.98 40.45 0.65
CA GLU A 202 27.58 39.36 -0.11
C GLU A 202 28.86 38.94 0.63
N PHE A 203 28.87 37.74 1.21
CA PHE A 203 30.10 37.09 1.64
C PHE A 203 30.68 36.33 0.44
N ASN A 204 31.68 36.94 -0.19
CA ASN A 204 32.63 36.26 -1.07
C ASN A 204 33.53 35.38 -0.20
N ASP A 205 33.48 34.07 -0.39
CA ASP A 205 34.34 33.10 0.28
C ASP A 205 35.48 32.69 -0.67
N ASP A 206 36.53 33.52 -0.70
CA ASP A 206 37.83 33.21 -1.29
C ASP A 206 38.83 32.97 -0.14
N GLY A 207 39.21 31.70 0.06
CA GLY A 207 40.21 31.26 1.05
C GLY A 207 40.72 29.84 0.78
N PRO A 208 42.01 29.53 1.08
CA PRO A 208 42.86 28.61 0.30
C PRO A 208 42.67 27.10 0.61
N PRO A 209 43.21 26.19 -0.24
CA PRO A 209 42.92 24.75 -0.14
C PRO A 209 43.74 24.08 0.97
N GLY A 210 43.10 23.79 2.10
CA GLY A 210 43.61 22.86 3.11
C GLY A 210 43.27 21.41 2.74
N GLN A 211 44.32 20.61 2.54
CA GLN A 211 44.21 19.16 2.33
C GLN A 211 43.64 18.49 3.58
N GLY A 212 42.45 17.91 3.46
CA GLY A 212 41.83 17.04 4.45
C GLY A 212 40.86 16.12 3.73
N GLU A 213 41.06 14.81 3.87
CA GLU A 213 40.31 13.74 3.22
C GLU A 213 38.78 13.93 3.35
N LYS A 214 38.12 14.34 2.26
CA LYS A 214 36.65 14.45 2.18
C LYS A 214 36.10 13.40 1.20
N GLY A 215 35.70 12.25 1.72
CA GLY A 215 34.90 11.24 1.02
C GLY A 215 33.42 11.62 0.81
N GLY A 216 33.11 12.91 0.63
CA GLY A 216 31.73 13.41 0.51
C GLY A 216 31.08 13.05 -0.82
N CYS A 217 29.80 12.64 -0.78
CA CYS A 217 28.95 12.53 -1.99
C CYS A 217 28.74 13.94 -2.57
N GLN A 218 29.50 14.32 -3.60
CA GLN A 218 29.25 15.59 -4.30
C GLN A 218 28.24 15.37 -5.43
N ALA A 219 27.12 16.09 -5.38
CA ALA A 219 25.99 15.95 -6.31
C ALA A 219 26.21 16.80 -7.57
N ARG A 220 26.52 16.16 -8.69
CA ARG A 220 26.57 16.80 -10.03
C ARG A 220 26.17 15.82 -11.13
N SER A 221 24.88 15.51 -11.27
CA SER A 221 24.39 14.97 -12.54
C SER A 221 22.96 15.41 -12.86
N SER A 222 22.75 15.85 -14.10
CA SER A 222 21.45 16.25 -14.66
C SER A 222 20.47 15.08 -14.76
N HIS A 223 20.99 13.87 -15.03
CA HIS A 223 20.19 12.64 -15.12
C HIS A 223 19.51 12.26 -13.80
N LEU A 224 20.10 12.63 -12.66
CA LEU A 224 19.48 12.41 -11.35
C LEU A 224 18.28 13.29 -11.08
N ARG A 225 18.28 14.52 -11.58
CA ARG A 225 17.10 15.39 -11.48
C ARG A 225 15.94 14.82 -12.28
N GLN A 226 16.23 14.16 -13.41
CA GLN A 226 15.23 13.49 -14.22
C GLN A 226 14.67 12.23 -13.56
N ALA A 227 15.53 11.41 -12.93
CA ALA A 227 15.09 10.26 -12.15
C ALA A 227 14.29 10.70 -10.92
N GLY A 228 14.77 11.71 -10.17
CA GLY A 228 14.04 12.35 -9.09
C GLY A 228 12.67 12.82 -9.56
N ALA A 229 12.58 13.51 -10.70
CA ALA A 229 11.31 13.97 -11.27
C ALA A 229 10.34 12.85 -11.69
N MET A 230 10.83 11.65 -12.04
CA MET A 230 9.95 10.48 -12.30
C MET A 230 9.38 9.90 -11.00
N PHE A 231 10.11 10.00 -9.88
CA PHE A 231 9.63 9.56 -8.57
C PHE A 231 8.78 10.62 -7.87
N THR A 232 9.19 11.89 -7.90
CA THR A 232 8.52 13.03 -7.25
C THR A 232 7.40 13.64 -8.07
N GLY A 233 7.25 13.22 -9.34
CA GLY A 233 6.15 13.65 -10.21
C GLY A 233 5.85 15.13 -10.10
N HIS A 234 6.81 16.02 -10.43
CA HIS A 234 6.53 17.46 -10.55
C HIS A 234 5.67 17.72 -11.81
N GLN A 235 4.41 17.28 -11.76
CA GLN A 235 3.32 17.86 -12.52
C GLN A 235 2.73 19.03 -11.72
N PRO A 236 2.07 20.00 -12.40
CA PRO A 236 1.39 21.10 -11.72
C PRO A 236 0.48 20.52 -10.63
N VAL A 237 0.41 21.21 -9.48
CA VAL A 237 -0.32 20.79 -8.27
C VAL A 237 -1.70 20.29 -8.65
N ASP A 238 -1.81 18.98 -8.82
CA ASP A 238 -3.01 18.27 -9.17
C ASP A 238 -3.61 17.82 -7.84
N HIS A 239 -4.70 18.48 -7.44
CA HIS A 239 -5.38 18.21 -6.17
C HIS A 239 -6.17 16.89 -6.19
N GLY A 240 -6.07 16.08 -7.25
CA GLY A 240 -6.65 14.75 -7.34
C GLY A 240 -5.97 13.74 -6.41
N LEU A 241 -6.78 12.83 -5.84
CA LEU A 241 -6.30 11.63 -5.15
C LEU A 241 -5.57 10.76 -6.18
N ARG A 242 -4.30 10.46 -5.95
CA ARG A 242 -3.55 9.48 -6.75
C ARG A 242 -3.33 8.24 -5.91
N CYS A 243 -3.70 7.09 -6.45
CA CYS A 243 -3.40 5.82 -5.81
C CYS A 243 -3.03 4.75 -6.83
N GLY A 244 -2.22 3.79 -6.41
CA GLY A 244 -1.83 2.62 -7.19
C GLY A 244 -1.69 1.39 -6.30
N ILE A 245 -2.12 0.25 -6.82
CA ILE A 245 -1.92 -1.07 -6.21
C ILE A 245 -1.16 -1.93 -7.22
N GLY A 246 0.04 -2.38 -6.84
CA GLY A 246 0.85 -3.31 -7.60
C GLY A 246 0.86 -4.69 -6.94
N VAL A 247 0.81 -5.75 -7.74
CA VAL A 247 0.98 -7.13 -7.27
C VAL A 247 2.01 -7.82 -8.13
N LYS A 248 3.00 -8.45 -7.49
CA LYS A 248 3.99 -9.33 -8.15
C LYS A 248 3.89 -10.74 -7.60
N VAL A 249 4.07 -11.73 -8.46
CA VAL A 249 4.07 -13.16 -8.12
C VAL A 249 5.32 -13.76 -8.73
N PHE A 250 6.09 -14.55 -7.97
CA PHE A 250 7.37 -15.10 -8.45
C PHE A 250 8.36 -14.04 -8.98
N GLY A 251 8.34 -12.85 -8.36
CA GLY A 251 9.15 -11.70 -8.76
C GLY A 251 8.72 -11.01 -10.07
N SER A 252 7.63 -11.45 -10.69
CA SER A 252 7.10 -10.87 -11.93
C SER A 252 5.88 -9.99 -11.65
N GLU A 253 5.86 -8.79 -12.24
CA GLU A 253 4.72 -7.88 -12.10
C GLU A 253 3.49 -8.45 -12.81
N LEU A 254 2.45 -8.70 -12.03
CA LEU A 254 1.23 -9.32 -12.51
C LEU A 254 0.20 -8.27 -12.90
N VAL A 255 -0.06 -7.31 -12.00
CA VAL A 255 -1.05 -6.27 -12.22
C VAL A 255 -0.66 -4.99 -11.48
N PHE A 256 -0.91 -3.85 -12.14
CA PHE A 256 -0.85 -2.53 -11.54
C PHE A 256 -2.17 -1.80 -11.84
N ILE A 257 -2.91 -1.41 -10.81
CA ILE A 257 -4.23 -0.78 -10.92
C ILE A 257 -4.17 0.60 -10.28
N THR A 258 -4.60 1.64 -11.00
CA THR A 258 -4.68 3.01 -10.45
C THR A 258 -6.10 3.39 -10.05
N CYS A 259 -6.20 4.40 -9.17
CA CYS A 259 -7.48 5.03 -8.83
C CYS A 259 -8.23 5.57 -10.07
N ASP A 260 -7.50 6.08 -11.06
CA ASP A 260 -8.07 6.63 -12.29
C ASP A 260 -8.66 5.53 -13.18
N ASP A 261 -8.03 4.36 -13.25
CA ASP A 261 -8.55 3.20 -14.00
C ASP A 261 -9.91 2.76 -13.44
N VAL A 262 -10.02 2.70 -12.11
CA VAL A 262 -11.26 2.38 -11.39
C VAL A 262 -12.33 3.45 -11.66
N ALA A 263 -11.97 4.73 -11.60
CA ALA A 263 -12.88 5.84 -11.86
C ALA A 263 -13.35 5.90 -13.32
N ALA A 264 -12.46 5.62 -14.28
CA ALA A 264 -12.75 5.58 -15.71
C ALA A 264 -13.73 4.44 -16.04
N GLN A 265 -13.51 3.25 -15.46
CA GLN A 265 -14.44 2.13 -15.59
C GLN A 265 -15.82 2.45 -14.96
N GLY A 266 -15.83 3.23 -13.88
CA GLY A 266 -17.04 3.79 -13.27
C GLY A 266 -17.86 4.68 -14.21
N ARG A 267 -17.22 5.54 -15.00
CA ARG A 267 -17.91 6.48 -15.91
C ARG A 267 -18.58 5.79 -17.09
N GLN A 268 -17.99 4.72 -17.61
CA GLN A 268 -18.55 3.94 -18.72
C GLN A 268 -19.84 3.18 -18.34
N LEU A 269 -20.07 2.96 -17.03
CA LEU A 269 -21.30 2.36 -16.50
C LEU A 269 -22.50 3.32 -16.50
N SER A 270 -22.30 4.64 -16.66
CA SER A 270 -23.33 5.66 -16.47
C SER A 270 -24.54 5.59 -17.42
N LEU A 271 -24.32 5.27 -18.70
CA LEU A 271 -25.42 5.14 -19.68
C LEU A 271 -26.24 3.85 -19.50
N SER A 272 -25.66 2.83 -18.86
CA SER A 272 -26.35 1.57 -18.51
C SER A 272 -27.28 1.74 -17.30
N LEU A 273 -26.97 2.68 -16.40
CA LEU A 273 -27.70 2.90 -15.14
C LEU A 273 -29.15 3.35 -15.34
N ALA A 274 -29.46 4.17 -16.36
CA ALA A 274 -30.84 4.61 -16.62
C ALA A 274 -31.75 3.44 -17.05
N GLY A 275 -31.23 2.54 -17.90
CA GLY A 275 -31.94 1.32 -18.31
C GLY A 275 -32.11 0.34 -17.14
N MET A 276 -31.08 0.20 -16.29
CA MET A 276 -31.16 -0.61 -15.08
C MET A 276 -32.16 -0.03 -14.07
N ALA A 277 -32.23 1.29 -13.91
CA ALA A 277 -33.19 1.94 -13.03
C ALA A 277 -34.65 1.60 -13.42
N VAL A 278 -34.98 1.60 -14.71
CA VAL A 278 -36.32 1.21 -15.18
C VAL A 278 -36.62 -0.26 -14.89
N ARG A 279 -35.65 -1.16 -15.05
CA ARG A 279 -35.81 -2.60 -14.75
C ARG A 279 -36.03 -2.83 -13.25
N LEU A 280 -35.26 -2.15 -12.41
CA LEU A 280 -35.40 -2.19 -10.96
C LEU A 280 -36.75 -1.61 -10.51
N LEU A 281 -37.23 -0.50 -11.07
CA LEU A 281 -38.55 0.03 -10.70
C LEU A 281 -39.69 -0.94 -11.04
N LYS A 282 -39.52 -1.77 -12.09
CA LYS A 282 -40.49 -2.79 -12.54
C LYS A 282 -40.48 -4.09 -11.72
N GLY A 283 -39.67 -4.23 -10.68
CA GLY A 283 -39.60 -5.48 -9.92
C GLY A 283 -38.59 -6.50 -10.44
N GLN A 284 -37.82 -6.17 -11.49
CA GLN A 284 -36.90 -7.12 -12.11
C GLN A 284 -35.62 -7.27 -11.29
N ASP A 285 -35.16 -8.51 -11.18
CA ASP A 285 -33.86 -8.84 -10.60
C ASP A 285 -32.76 -8.56 -11.62
N VAL A 286 -31.79 -7.73 -11.25
CA VAL A 286 -30.62 -7.39 -12.05
C VAL A 286 -29.41 -8.03 -11.40
N GLN A 287 -28.83 -9.03 -12.08
CA GLN A 287 -27.60 -9.67 -11.66
C GLN A 287 -26.44 -9.19 -12.51
N PHE A 288 -25.41 -8.68 -11.86
CA PHE A 288 -24.12 -8.37 -12.45
C PHE A 288 -23.12 -9.42 -11.98
N HIS A 289 -22.44 -10.09 -12.89
CA HIS A 289 -21.40 -11.04 -12.56
C HIS A 289 -20.16 -10.77 -13.41
N ARG A 290 -19.01 -10.68 -12.75
CA ARG A 290 -17.69 -10.55 -13.37
C ARG A 290 -16.76 -11.54 -12.72
N GLN A 291 -15.96 -12.18 -13.54
CA GLN A 291 -14.89 -13.07 -13.11
C GLN A 291 -13.64 -12.70 -13.90
N ALA A 292 -12.50 -12.75 -13.25
CA ALA A 292 -11.20 -12.52 -13.84
C ALA A 292 -10.23 -13.58 -13.30
N VAL A 293 -9.46 -14.17 -14.21
CA VAL A 293 -8.24 -14.88 -13.84
C VAL A 293 -7.18 -13.80 -13.63
N LEU A 294 -6.72 -13.66 -12.39
CA LEU A 294 -5.74 -12.64 -12.02
C LEU A 294 -4.33 -13.10 -12.34
N ALA A 295 -4.02 -14.37 -12.03
CA ALA A 295 -2.69 -14.95 -12.22
C ALA A 295 -2.78 -16.43 -12.60
N THR A 296 -1.84 -16.89 -13.41
CA THR A 296 -1.60 -18.31 -13.66
C THR A 296 -0.12 -18.47 -13.90
N GLU A 297 0.60 -18.86 -12.85
CA GLU A 297 2.04 -19.00 -12.87
C GLU A 297 2.43 -20.46 -12.71
N GLU A 298 3.44 -20.89 -13.45
CA GLU A 298 3.93 -22.28 -13.44
C GLU A 298 5.45 -22.30 -13.36
N LEU A 299 5.96 -23.04 -12.39
CA LEU A 299 7.37 -23.33 -12.19
C LEU A 299 7.60 -24.84 -12.33
N ILE A 300 8.48 -25.21 -13.26
CA ILE A 300 8.89 -26.60 -13.47
C ILE A 300 10.31 -26.77 -12.91
N LEU A 301 10.44 -27.62 -11.90
CA LEU A 301 11.70 -27.94 -11.24
C LEU A 301 12.18 -29.33 -11.66
N PRO A 302 13.43 -29.47 -12.13
CA PRO A 302 14.00 -30.79 -12.40
C PRO A 302 14.24 -31.53 -11.08
N SER A 303 13.81 -32.80 -11.00
CA SER A 303 14.11 -33.68 -9.87
C SER A 303 15.21 -34.68 -10.19
N LEU A 304 15.83 -35.23 -9.14
CA LEU A 304 16.90 -36.22 -9.25
C LEU A 304 16.42 -37.56 -9.86
N SER A 305 15.12 -37.85 -9.82
CA SER A 305 14.55 -39.05 -10.45
C SER A 305 14.27 -38.88 -11.95
N GLY A 306 14.48 -37.68 -12.49
CA GLY A 306 14.17 -37.33 -13.88
C GLY A 306 12.71 -36.98 -14.13
N TRP A 307 11.84 -37.03 -13.10
CA TRP A 307 10.45 -36.59 -13.21
C TRP A 307 10.33 -35.11 -12.84
N PRO A 308 9.78 -34.24 -13.70
CA PRO A 308 9.64 -32.83 -13.38
C PRO A 308 8.64 -32.65 -12.22
N ILE A 309 9.05 -31.85 -11.22
CA ILE A 309 8.13 -31.35 -10.19
C ILE A 309 7.53 -30.07 -10.75
N LYS A 310 6.21 -30.05 -10.88
CA LYS A 310 5.45 -28.89 -11.33
C LYS A 310 4.81 -28.22 -10.14
N VAL A 311 5.05 -26.92 -10.03
CA VAL A 311 4.41 -26.01 -9.08
C VAL A 311 3.58 -25.03 -9.90
N ALA A 312 2.27 -25.02 -9.71
CA ALA A 312 1.36 -24.13 -10.44
C ALA A 312 0.51 -23.34 -9.44
N VAL A 313 0.45 -22.02 -9.61
CA VAL A 313 -0.39 -21.13 -8.81
C VAL A 313 -1.39 -20.43 -9.72
N ASN A 314 -2.67 -20.64 -9.47
CA ASN A 314 -3.75 -19.93 -10.15
C ASN A 314 -4.46 -19.03 -9.16
N MET A 315 -4.65 -17.77 -9.55
CA MET A 315 -5.42 -16.81 -8.79
C MET A 315 -6.60 -16.33 -9.63
N SER A 316 -7.78 -16.34 -9.04
CA SER A 316 -9.00 -15.85 -9.67
C SER A 316 -9.78 -14.96 -8.71
N ALA A 317 -10.47 -13.98 -9.27
CA ALA A 317 -11.40 -13.15 -8.52
C ALA A 317 -12.74 -13.12 -9.25
N SER A 318 -13.81 -13.13 -8.47
CA SER A 318 -15.16 -12.96 -8.98
C SER A 318 -15.94 -11.97 -8.12
N LEU A 319 -16.77 -11.17 -8.77
CA LEU A 319 -17.67 -10.21 -8.19
C LEU A 319 -19.06 -10.46 -8.76
N SER A 320 -20.02 -10.72 -7.88
CA SER A 320 -21.42 -10.87 -8.20
C SER A 320 -22.21 -9.84 -7.40
N ILE A 321 -23.04 -9.04 -8.06
CA ILE A 321 -23.92 -8.09 -7.42
C ILE A 321 -25.34 -8.39 -7.89
N ARG A 322 -26.22 -8.73 -6.95
CA ARG A 322 -27.64 -8.92 -7.24
C ARG A 322 -28.43 -7.76 -6.67
N ILE A 323 -29.22 -7.10 -7.51
CA ILE A 323 -30.01 -5.93 -7.14
C ILE A 323 -31.44 -6.17 -7.58
N LYS A 324 -32.37 -6.01 -6.64
CA LYS A 324 -33.80 -6.02 -6.95
C LYS A 324 -34.43 -4.78 -6.35
N GLY A 325 -35.21 -4.07 -7.14
CA GLY A 325 -36.08 -3.00 -6.67
C GLY A 325 -37.51 -3.33 -7.04
N SER A 326 -38.47 -2.68 -6.39
CA SER A 326 -39.84 -2.56 -6.88
C SER A 326 -40.42 -1.26 -6.34
N ALA A 327 -41.12 -0.52 -7.20
CA ALA A 327 -41.78 0.71 -6.81
C ALA A 327 -43.23 0.66 -7.29
N VAL A 328 -44.17 0.77 -6.35
CA VAL A 328 -45.60 0.87 -6.61
C VAL A 328 -46.03 2.26 -6.17
N LEU A 329 -46.18 3.18 -7.12
CA LEU A 329 -46.69 4.53 -6.89
C LEU A 329 -48.15 4.58 -7.35
N LYS A 330 -49.08 4.67 -6.40
CA LYS A 330 -50.51 4.91 -6.69
C LYS A 330 -50.87 6.39 -6.61
N SER A 331 -50.28 7.12 -5.66
CA SER A 331 -50.37 8.58 -5.51
C SER A 331 -49.22 9.09 -4.63
N TRP A 332 -49.02 10.41 -4.54
CA TRP A 332 -48.04 11.03 -3.63
C TRP A 332 -48.27 10.69 -2.14
N SER A 333 -49.49 10.33 -1.76
CA SER A 333 -49.87 9.92 -0.41
C SER A 333 -49.97 8.39 -0.22
N HIS A 334 -49.73 7.61 -1.28
CA HIS A 334 -49.81 6.15 -1.27
C HIS A 334 -48.76 5.53 -2.20
N PHE A 335 -47.54 5.35 -1.68
CA PHE A 335 -46.43 4.73 -2.39
C PHE A 335 -45.77 3.63 -1.55
N SER A 336 -45.24 2.62 -2.22
CA SER A 336 -44.37 1.62 -1.59
C SER A 336 -43.16 1.37 -2.48
N VAL A 337 -41.98 1.50 -1.88
CA VAL A 337 -40.69 1.18 -2.51
C VAL A 337 -40.03 0.11 -1.67
N SER A 338 -39.61 -0.98 -2.28
CA SER A 338 -38.86 -2.05 -1.59
C SER A 338 -37.78 -2.59 -2.50
N GLY A 339 -36.73 -3.14 -1.91
CA GLY A 339 -35.65 -3.72 -2.68
C GLY A 339 -34.56 -4.33 -1.81
N TYR A 340 -33.60 -4.93 -2.49
CA TYR A 340 -32.39 -5.43 -1.87
C TYR A 340 -31.18 -5.26 -2.76
N VAL A 341 -30.02 -5.24 -2.10
CA VAL A 341 -28.71 -5.28 -2.73
C VAL A 341 -27.91 -6.39 -2.04
N LYS A 342 -27.46 -7.38 -2.82
CA LYS A 342 -26.65 -8.50 -2.35
C LYS A 342 -25.34 -8.54 -3.14
N PRO A 343 -24.29 -7.83 -2.70
CA PRO A 343 -22.97 -7.99 -3.28
C PRO A 343 -22.28 -9.25 -2.72
N SER A 344 -21.48 -9.89 -3.57
CA SER A 344 -20.71 -11.07 -3.24
C SER A 344 -19.39 -11.00 -3.99
N ALA A 345 -18.29 -11.01 -3.26
CA ALA A 345 -16.95 -11.08 -3.81
C ALA A 345 -16.32 -12.42 -3.41
N TYR A 346 -15.52 -12.98 -4.30
CA TYR A 346 -14.72 -14.17 -4.03
C TYR A 346 -13.35 -13.99 -4.64
N VAL A 347 -12.32 -14.29 -3.87
CA VAL A 347 -10.94 -14.40 -4.33
C VAL A 347 -10.49 -15.80 -4.01
N GLY A 348 -10.03 -16.53 -5.03
CA GLY A 348 -9.54 -17.89 -4.91
C GLY A 348 -8.09 -17.98 -5.35
N VAL A 349 -7.28 -18.64 -4.54
CA VAL A 349 -5.90 -19.01 -4.86
C VAL A 349 -5.82 -20.54 -4.83
N SER A 350 -5.38 -21.16 -5.91
CA SER A 350 -5.09 -22.59 -5.97
C SER A 350 -3.60 -22.79 -6.23
N ALA A 351 -2.89 -23.42 -5.32
CA ALA A 351 -1.50 -23.82 -5.51
C ALA A 351 -1.43 -25.35 -5.64
N ARG A 352 -0.83 -25.84 -6.71
CA ARG A 352 -0.64 -27.27 -6.97
C ARG A 352 0.84 -27.57 -7.06
N MET A 353 1.32 -28.54 -6.31
CA MET A 353 2.70 -29.00 -6.33
C MET A 353 2.74 -30.51 -6.46
N GLY A 354 3.43 -31.03 -7.46
CA GLY A 354 3.54 -32.47 -7.61
C GLY A 354 4.32 -32.93 -8.82
N LEU A 355 4.32 -34.24 -9.01
CA LEU A 355 4.88 -34.92 -10.16
C LEU A 355 3.79 -35.04 -11.22
N GLU A 356 4.08 -34.52 -12.41
CA GLU A 356 3.22 -34.68 -13.59
C GLU A 356 3.96 -35.52 -14.63
N GLY A 357 3.44 -36.71 -14.94
CA GLY A 357 4.05 -37.61 -15.91
C GLY A 357 3.03 -38.32 -16.80
N PRO A 358 3.49 -39.09 -17.80
CA PRO A 358 2.61 -39.77 -18.75
C PRO A 358 1.70 -40.81 -18.11
N CYS A 359 2.16 -41.43 -17.02
CA CYS A 359 1.45 -42.52 -16.33
C CYS A 359 0.48 -42.02 -15.25
N GLY A 360 0.43 -40.72 -14.97
CA GLY A 360 -0.43 -40.15 -13.95
C GLY A 360 0.14 -38.91 -13.28
N ARG A 361 -0.65 -38.36 -12.37
CA ARG A 361 -0.31 -37.18 -11.57
C ARG A 361 -0.35 -37.55 -10.09
N ALA A 362 0.66 -37.13 -9.34
CA ALA A 362 0.70 -37.28 -7.89
C ALA A 362 1.20 -35.98 -7.27
N GLY A 363 0.46 -35.40 -6.33
CA GLY A 363 0.83 -34.10 -5.77
C GLY A 363 -0.13 -33.63 -4.70
N VAL A 364 0.21 -32.48 -4.14
CA VAL A 364 -0.59 -31.72 -3.18
C VAL A 364 -1.28 -30.58 -3.92
N GLU A 365 -2.56 -30.42 -3.68
CA GLU A 365 -3.34 -29.25 -4.11
C GLU A 365 -3.80 -28.51 -2.85
N TRP A 366 -3.49 -27.22 -2.81
CA TRP A 366 -3.90 -26.29 -1.77
C TRP A 366 -4.86 -25.27 -2.39
N LEU A 367 -5.99 -25.06 -1.73
CA LEU A 367 -7.03 -24.13 -2.15
C LEU A 367 -7.29 -23.15 -1.01
N LEU A 368 -7.05 -21.87 -1.26
CA LEU A 368 -7.44 -20.79 -0.35
C LEU A 368 -8.56 -19.98 -0.99
N GLY A 369 -9.70 -19.93 -0.31
CA GLY A 369 -10.85 -19.14 -0.75
C GLY A 369 -11.20 -18.08 0.28
N LEU A 370 -11.20 -16.81 -0.14
CA LEU A 370 -11.78 -15.71 0.61
C LEU A 370 -13.11 -15.34 -0.04
N ARG A 371 -14.21 -15.49 0.69
CA ARG A 371 -15.55 -15.09 0.23
C ARG A 371 -16.06 -13.98 1.14
N SER A 372 -16.63 -12.95 0.53
CA SER A 372 -17.37 -11.91 1.23
C SER A 372 -18.73 -11.78 0.60
N SER A 373 -19.78 -11.98 1.39
CA SER A 373 -21.16 -11.73 0.99
C SER A 373 -21.82 -10.83 1.99
N THR A 374 -22.50 -9.80 1.51
CA THR A 374 -23.35 -8.96 2.35
C THR A 374 -24.74 -8.87 1.72
N SER A 375 -25.75 -8.60 2.53
CA SER A 375 -27.09 -8.31 2.04
C SER A 375 -27.65 -7.10 2.76
N LEU A 376 -28.25 -6.21 2.00
CA LEU A 376 -28.97 -5.06 2.50
C LEU A 376 -30.38 -5.11 1.91
N ASP A 377 -31.36 -5.47 2.73
CA ASP A 377 -32.75 -5.53 2.34
C ASP A 377 -33.50 -4.36 3.01
N GLY A 378 -34.30 -3.62 2.25
CA GLY A 378 -34.96 -2.43 2.76
C GLY A 378 -36.24 -2.05 2.04
N GLY A 379 -37.06 -1.24 2.69
CA GLY A 379 -38.31 -0.75 2.10
C GLY A 379 -38.92 0.41 2.86
N VAL A 380 -39.63 1.25 2.12
CA VAL A 380 -40.38 2.40 2.61
C VAL A 380 -41.79 2.31 2.07
N GLN A 381 -42.77 2.37 2.96
CA GLN A 381 -44.19 2.36 2.60
C GLN A 381 -44.85 3.58 3.24
N LEU A 382 -45.60 4.34 2.45
CA LEU A 382 -46.43 5.44 2.91
C LEU A 382 -47.88 5.14 2.55
N GLN A 383 -48.76 5.09 3.55
CA GLN A 383 -50.20 4.93 3.36
C GLN A 383 -50.95 6.16 3.86
N ARG A 384 -51.86 6.68 3.01
CA ARG A 384 -52.79 7.78 3.32
C ARG A 384 -52.12 9.06 3.87
N GLY A 385 -50.84 9.27 3.56
CA GLY A 385 -50.08 10.45 4.01
C GLY A 385 -49.79 10.53 5.51
N GLN A 386 -50.05 9.47 6.29
CA GLN A 386 -49.87 9.47 7.75
C GLN A 386 -49.05 8.28 8.25
N ASP A 387 -49.16 7.11 7.61
CA ASP A 387 -48.48 5.90 8.05
C ASP A 387 -47.20 5.66 7.24
N LEU A 388 -46.07 6.15 7.75
CA LEU A 388 -44.74 5.87 7.21
C LEU A 388 -44.14 4.64 7.90
N LYS A 389 -43.94 3.56 7.15
CA LYS A 389 -43.25 2.35 7.60
C LYS A 389 -41.91 2.23 6.88
N VAL A 390 -40.83 2.25 7.64
CA VAL A 390 -39.47 1.97 7.16
C VAL A 390 -39.06 0.61 7.69
N SER A 391 -38.64 -0.28 6.81
CA SER A 391 -38.05 -1.57 7.16
C SER A 391 -36.62 -1.61 6.63
N LEU A 392 -35.67 -1.91 7.50
CA LEU A 392 -34.28 -2.16 7.15
C LEU A 392 -33.90 -3.48 7.83
N ASN A 393 -33.58 -4.50 7.04
CA ASN A 393 -33.15 -5.78 7.57
C ASN A 393 -31.61 -5.85 7.46
N THR A 394 -30.97 -6.27 8.55
CA THR A 394 -29.53 -6.54 8.65
C THR A 394 -29.18 -7.85 7.90
N PRO A 395 -27.91 -8.06 7.50
CA PRO A 395 -27.50 -9.18 6.65
C PRO A 395 -27.83 -10.56 7.26
N GLU A 396 -28.11 -11.56 6.41
CA GLU A 396 -28.20 -12.97 6.83
C GLU A 396 -26.82 -13.46 7.32
N ASP A 397 -26.81 -14.06 8.51
CA ASP A 397 -25.63 -14.56 9.22
C ASP A 397 -24.77 -15.52 8.37
N SER A 398 -23.62 -15.06 7.88
CA SER A 398 -22.37 -15.84 7.71
C SER A 398 -21.35 -14.98 6.97
N LEU A 399 -20.46 -14.34 7.74
CA LEU A 399 -19.19 -13.86 7.22
C LEU A 399 -18.19 -15.02 7.38
N ASP A 400 -18.24 -15.98 6.45
CA ASP A 400 -17.21 -17.03 6.36
C ASP A 400 -15.96 -16.43 5.72
N ILE A 401 -15.10 -15.86 6.58
CA ILE A 401 -13.95 -15.06 6.15
C ILE A 401 -12.85 -15.94 5.54
N VAL A 402 -12.79 -17.24 5.85
CA VAL A 402 -11.77 -18.17 5.34
C VAL A 402 -12.35 -19.59 5.20
N HIS A 403 -12.23 -20.18 4.01
CA HIS A 403 -12.36 -21.63 3.83
C HIS A 403 -10.99 -22.22 3.47
N PHE A 404 -10.61 -23.31 4.17
CA PHE A 404 -9.39 -24.08 3.95
C PHE A 404 -9.67 -25.33 3.11
#